data_AF-A0A542RLZ7-F1
#
_entry.id   AF-A0A542RLZ7-F1
#
_cell.length_a   1.000
_cell.length_b   1.000
_cell.length_c   1.000
_cell.angle_alpha   90.00
_cell.angle_beta   90.00
_cell.angle_gamma   90.00
#
_symmetry.space_group_name_H-M   'P 1'
#
loop_
_entity.id
_entity.type
_entity.pdbx_description
1 polymer ?
#
loop_
_entity_poly.entity_id
_entity_poly.type
_entity_poly.pdbx_seq_one_letter_code
_entity_poly.pdbx_strand_id
1 'polypeptide(L)'
;MSKLLSYKEIRISSSTSPIEYKQAGYRQRYLAIEEKEIANTGIDCETCLFYAEASGMDMKNPTKISNKLNQGINTLDQDFMSDLSCLIPNGHYMATLLKVYPRLKREAHGTEYYKAGLRNISSMRKIEEYIVPIQSSESLNPIAINDYMDRVDLKETPTALSISFLDIKYPLNHFDEIWVYSHFLLDGHHKMFAANKAQKAITLLSFLSIDESFANKEQLEKLFQVLT
;
A
#
# COMPACT_ATOMS: atom_id res chain seq x y z
N MET A 1 -4.49 -2.17 -13.33
CA MET A 1 -5.01 -2.56 -12.01
C MET A 1 -4.19 -3.74 -11.56
N SER A 2 -3.96 -3.86 -10.27
CA SER A 2 -3.30 -5.01 -9.71
C SER A 2 -4.08 -6.29 -9.97
N LYS A 3 -3.36 -7.40 -9.94
CA LYS A 3 -3.94 -8.74 -9.93
C LYS A 3 -3.76 -9.33 -8.53
N LEU A 4 -4.84 -9.82 -7.95
CA LEU A 4 -4.80 -10.56 -6.69
C LEU A 4 -4.18 -11.94 -6.92
N LEU A 5 -3.11 -12.24 -6.18
CA LEU A 5 -2.44 -13.53 -6.21
C LEU A 5 -2.94 -14.43 -5.08
N SER A 6 -3.08 -13.88 -3.88
CA SER A 6 -3.67 -14.54 -2.71
C SER A 6 -4.11 -13.50 -1.68
N TYR A 7 -4.97 -13.91 -0.75
CA TYR A 7 -5.31 -13.12 0.42
C TYR A 7 -5.62 -14.00 1.63
N LYS A 8 -5.48 -13.43 2.82
CA LYS A 8 -5.78 -14.09 4.10
C LYS A 8 -6.24 -13.06 5.13
N GLU A 9 -7.33 -13.36 5.82
CA GLU A 9 -7.80 -12.56 6.95
C GLU A 9 -6.88 -12.78 8.14
N ILE A 10 -6.47 -11.69 8.79
CA ILE A 10 -5.56 -11.72 9.93
C ILE A 10 -5.98 -10.69 10.96
N ARG A 11 -5.94 -11.10 12.22
CA ARG A 11 -6.10 -10.20 13.37
C ARG A 11 -4.74 -10.03 14.03
N ILE A 12 -4.31 -8.79 14.17
CA ILE A 12 -3.05 -8.43 14.84
C ILE A 12 -3.40 -7.86 16.20
N SER A 13 -2.89 -8.53 17.24
CA SER A 13 -3.00 -8.11 18.64
C SER A 13 -1.61 -8.06 19.24
N SER A 14 -1.34 -7.05 20.07
CA SER A 14 -0.04 -6.85 20.74
C SER A 14 1.13 -6.54 19.79
N SER A 15 0.85 -5.88 18.66
CA SER A 15 1.87 -5.31 17.80
C SER A 15 2.72 -4.29 18.55
N THR A 16 4.01 -4.29 18.22
CA THR A 16 4.98 -3.26 18.64
C THR A 16 5.20 -2.21 17.55
N SER A 17 4.32 -2.15 16.55
CA SER A 17 4.44 -1.20 15.46
C SER A 17 4.41 0.24 16.01
N PRO A 18 5.33 1.11 15.59
CA PRO A 18 5.26 2.52 15.92
C PRO A 18 4.25 3.27 15.04
N ILE A 19 3.62 2.60 14.08
CA ILE A 19 2.60 3.18 13.20
C ILE A 19 1.28 3.24 13.96
N GLU A 20 0.58 4.37 13.84
CA GLU A 20 -0.72 4.61 14.46
C GLU A 20 -1.72 5.17 13.46
N TYR A 21 -3.00 4.90 13.70
CA TYR A 21 -4.12 5.55 13.01
C TYR A 21 -4.68 6.65 13.92
N LYS A 22 -4.67 7.89 13.44
CA LYS A 22 -5.27 9.02 14.17
C LYS A 22 -6.50 9.51 13.43
N GLN A 23 -7.67 9.44 14.06
CA GLN A 23 -8.88 9.99 13.47
C GLN A 23 -8.73 11.50 13.26
N ALA A 24 -9.11 11.98 12.08
CA ALA A 24 -9.04 13.38 11.73
C ALA A 24 -10.32 13.79 11.02
N GLY A 25 -11.12 14.66 11.63
CA GLY A 25 -12.37 15.13 11.03
C GLY A 25 -13.38 14.02 10.68
N TYR A 26 -14.29 14.35 9.77
CA TYR A 26 -15.31 13.42 9.28
C TYR A 26 -14.74 12.56 8.15
N ARG A 27 -14.78 11.23 8.31
CA ARG A 27 -14.28 10.25 7.32
C ARG A 27 -12.87 10.55 6.80
N GLN A 28 -11.98 10.94 7.71
CA GLN A 28 -10.58 11.18 7.47
C GLN A 28 -9.73 10.64 8.64
N ARG A 29 -8.50 10.25 8.35
CA ARG A 29 -7.53 9.66 9.29
C ARG A 29 -6.10 9.96 8.85
N TYR A 30 -5.20 10.11 9.80
CA TYR A 30 -3.76 10.17 9.56
C TYR A 30 -3.10 8.82 9.84
N LEU A 31 -2.09 8.49 9.05
CA LEU A 31 -1.02 7.59 9.47
C LEU A 31 0.01 8.42 10.23
N ALA A 32 0.41 7.96 11.41
CA ALA A 32 1.42 8.60 12.22
C ALA A 32 2.52 7.62 12.65
N ILE A 33 3.72 8.13 12.89
CA ILE A 33 4.84 7.42 13.55
C ILE A 33 5.29 8.32 14.70
N GLU A 34 5.36 7.80 15.92
CA GLU A 34 5.83 8.55 17.10
C GLU A 34 5.12 9.92 17.23
N GLU A 35 3.79 9.89 17.14
CA GLU A 35 2.90 11.05 17.11
C GLU A 35 2.99 11.97 15.87
N LYS A 36 4.02 11.85 15.03
CA LYS A 36 4.17 12.66 13.82
C LYS A 36 3.35 12.10 12.67
N GLU A 37 2.50 12.93 12.08
CA GLU A 37 1.69 12.59 10.91
C GLU A 37 2.59 12.42 9.68
N ILE A 38 2.47 11.28 8.99
CA ILE A 38 3.26 10.92 7.81
C ILE A 38 2.41 10.76 6.55
N ALA A 39 1.08 10.66 6.69
CA ALA A 39 0.14 10.70 5.58
C ALA A 39 -1.29 11.04 6.04
N ASN A 40 -2.03 11.81 5.25
CA ASN A 40 -3.46 12.05 5.40
C ASN A 40 -4.25 11.15 4.43
N THR A 41 -5.24 10.43 4.94
CA THR A 41 -6.00 9.45 4.18
C THR A 41 -7.50 9.55 4.51
N GLY A 42 -8.38 9.27 3.55
CA GLY A 42 -9.83 9.31 3.78
C GLY A 42 -10.63 9.76 2.57
N ILE A 43 -11.93 9.96 2.79
CA ILE A 43 -12.89 10.20 1.70
C ILE A 43 -12.81 11.61 1.15
N ASP A 44 -12.58 12.58 2.02
CA ASP A 44 -12.46 13.99 1.65
C ASP A 44 -11.01 14.39 1.30
N CYS A 45 -10.11 13.43 1.07
CA CYS A 45 -8.77 13.74 0.56
C CYS A 45 -8.88 14.22 -0.90
N GLU A 46 -8.92 15.52 -1.15
CA GLU A 46 -8.68 16.07 -2.50
C GLU A 46 -7.20 15.95 -2.90
N THR A 47 -6.32 15.80 -1.90
CA THR A 47 -4.89 15.52 -2.02
C THR A 47 -4.51 14.49 -0.95
N CYS A 48 -4.44 13.21 -1.33
CA CYS A 48 -4.10 12.10 -0.41
C CYS A 48 -2.62 12.07 0.03
N LEU A 49 -1.98 13.23 0.15
CA LEU A 49 -0.55 13.39 0.33
C LEU A 49 -0.25 14.63 1.18
N PHE A 50 0.16 14.39 2.42
CA PHE A 50 0.93 15.34 3.21
C PHE A 50 2.18 14.64 3.75
N TYR A 51 3.25 15.43 3.80
CA TYR A 51 4.67 15.13 4.02
C TYR A 51 5.00 13.98 4.99
N ALA A 52 6.01 13.19 4.62
CA ALA A 52 6.75 12.37 5.57
C ALA A 52 8.20 12.86 5.70
N GLU A 53 8.52 13.34 6.89
CA GLU A 53 9.87 13.28 7.45
C GLU A 53 9.74 12.55 8.79
N ALA A 54 10.76 11.80 9.18
CA ALA A 54 10.88 11.00 10.42
C ALA A 54 10.12 9.66 10.43
N SER A 55 10.60 8.59 11.07
CA SER A 55 11.71 8.44 12.03
C SER A 55 12.35 7.07 11.81
N GLY A 56 13.63 6.91 12.18
CA GLY A 56 14.34 5.63 12.14
C GLY A 56 13.65 4.58 13.02
N MET A 57 12.93 3.64 12.42
CA MET A 57 12.36 2.49 13.12
C MET A 57 13.46 1.50 13.54
N ASP A 58 13.50 1.13 14.81
CA ASP A 58 14.28 -0.01 15.29
C ASP A 58 13.47 -1.30 15.08
N MET A 59 13.76 -2.00 13.99
CA MET A 59 13.11 -3.27 13.66
C MET A 59 13.69 -4.38 14.55
N LYS A 60 12.83 -5.20 15.17
CA LYS A 60 13.28 -6.51 15.66
C LYS A 60 13.44 -7.46 14.46
N ASN A 61 14.68 -7.86 14.18
CA ASN A 61 15.09 -8.74 13.08
C ASN A 61 14.90 -8.19 11.64
N PRO A 62 15.46 -6.99 11.32
CA PRO A 62 15.30 -6.34 10.01
C PRO A 62 15.80 -7.21 8.87
N THR A 63 16.87 -7.95 9.11
CA THR A 63 17.57 -8.73 8.09
C THR A 63 16.72 -9.90 7.60
N LYS A 64 15.99 -10.61 8.48
CA LYS A 64 15.15 -11.75 8.07
C LYS A 64 13.97 -11.31 7.21
N ILE A 65 13.25 -10.26 7.63
CA ILE A 65 12.09 -9.72 6.89
C ILE A 65 12.55 -9.12 5.57
N SER A 66 13.61 -8.29 5.60
CA SER A 66 14.17 -7.68 4.39
C SER A 66 14.63 -8.73 3.38
N ASN A 67 15.34 -9.78 3.83
CA ASN A 67 15.78 -10.87 2.95
C ASN A 67 14.60 -11.59 2.30
N LYS A 68 13.54 -11.90 3.05
CA LYS A 68 12.36 -12.59 2.51
C LYS A 68 11.56 -11.70 1.55
N LEU A 69 11.39 -10.41 1.87
CA LEU A 69 10.83 -9.42 0.93
C LEU A 69 11.67 -9.32 -0.35
N ASN A 70 13.01 -9.35 -0.23
CA ASN A 70 13.90 -9.29 -1.38
C ASN A 70 13.81 -10.55 -2.25
N GLN A 71 13.74 -11.74 -1.67
CA GLN A 71 13.57 -12.99 -2.42
C GLN A 71 12.23 -13.06 -3.16
N GLY A 72 11.24 -12.30 -2.70
CA GLY A 72 9.89 -12.33 -3.22
C GLY A 72 9.02 -13.31 -2.45
N ILE A 73 7.78 -12.91 -2.22
CA ILE A 73 6.79 -13.70 -1.49
C ILE A 73 5.77 -14.22 -2.48
N ASN A 74 5.52 -15.52 -2.40
CA ASN A 74 4.53 -16.21 -3.22
C ASN A 74 3.39 -16.81 -2.39
N THR A 75 3.54 -16.85 -1.06
CA THR A 75 2.59 -17.43 -0.10
C THR A 75 2.55 -16.65 1.21
N LEU A 76 1.38 -16.56 1.83
CA LEU A 76 1.17 -15.92 3.14
C LEU A 76 1.29 -16.94 4.28
N ASP A 77 2.50 -17.48 4.50
CA ASP A 77 2.76 -18.47 5.55
C ASP A 77 2.67 -17.89 6.97
N GLN A 78 2.29 -18.73 7.94
CA GLN A 78 1.96 -18.26 9.30
C GLN A 78 3.18 -17.65 10.01
N ASP A 79 4.36 -18.25 9.87
CA ASP A 79 5.58 -17.80 10.54
C ASP A 79 5.99 -16.41 10.05
N PHE A 80 5.93 -16.18 8.74
CA PHE A 80 6.23 -14.88 8.16
C PHE A 80 5.19 -13.82 8.51
N MET A 81 3.91 -14.19 8.52
CA MET A 81 2.85 -13.27 8.95
C MET A 81 3.02 -12.89 10.43
N SER A 82 3.51 -13.82 11.27
CA SER A 82 3.87 -13.52 12.66
C SER A 82 5.02 -12.51 12.74
N ASP A 83 6.09 -12.69 11.98
CA ASP A 83 7.22 -11.75 11.93
C ASP A 83 6.77 -10.34 11.49
N LEU A 84 5.88 -10.25 10.50
CA LEU A 84 5.36 -8.97 10.01
C LEU A 84 4.37 -8.31 10.97
N SER A 85 3.70 -9.08 11.84
CA SER A 85 2.68 -8.54 12.72
C SER A 85 3.21 -7.46 13.67
N CYS A 86 4.52 -7.47 13.96
CA CYS A 86 5.20 -6.43 14.73
C CYS A 86 5.38 -5.10 13.99
N LEU A 87 5.23 -5.06 12.66
CA LEU A 87 5.40 -3.86 11.83
C LEU A 87 4.08 -3.17 11.52
N ILE A 88 2.97 -3.89 11.61
CA ILE A 88 1.63 -3.41 11.27
C ILE A 88 0.87 -3.08 12.56
N PRO A 89 0.10 -1.99 12.64
CA PRO A 89 -0.67 -1.67 13.84
C PRO A 89 -1.60 -2.80 14.28
N ASN A 90 -2.08 -2.72 15.53
CA ASN A 90 -3.14 -3.60 15.97
C ASN A 90 -4.42 -3.34 15.18
N GLY A 91 -5.13 -4.40 14.83
CA GLY A 91 -6.37 -4.28 14.06
C GLY A 91 -6.72 -5.54 13.30
N HIS A 92 -7.78 -5.42 12.52
CA HIS A 92 -8.27 -6.46 11.64
C HIS A 92 -7.92 -6.14 10.19
N TYR A 93 -7.27 -7.08 9.51
CA TYR A 93 -6.74 -6.86 8.17
C TYR A 93 -7.10 -8.00 7.22
N MET A 94 -7.22 -7.65 5.95
CA MET A 94 -6.96 -8.58 4.87
C MET A 94 -5.52 -8.42 4.40
N ALA A 95 -4.68 -9.42 4.66
CA ALA A 95 -3.36 -9.48 4.05
C ALA A 95 -3.52 -9.93 2.59
N THR A 96 -3.09 -9.11 1.64
CA THR A 96 -3.22 -9.36 0.21
C THR A 96 -1.85 -9.41 -0.45
N LEU A 97 -1.67 -10.37 -1.34
CA LEU A 97 -0.51 -10.45 -2.21
C LEU A 97 -0.94 -10.04 -3.61
N LEU A 98 -0.44 -8.92 -4.09
CA LEU A 98 -0.84 -8.29 -5.34
C LEU A 98 0.32 -8.29 -6.33
N LYS A 99 0.03 -8.52 -7.61
CA LYS A 99 0.94 -8.20 -8.71
C LYS A 99 0.58 -6.83 -9.26
N VAL A 100 1.46 -5.85 -9.10
CA VAL A 100 1.21 -4.45 -9.46
C VAL A 100 2.13 -4.01 -10.60
N TYR A 101 1.63 -3.14 -11.48
CA TYR A 101 2.40 -2.48 -12.53
C TYR A 101 2.44 -0.98 -12.21
N PRO A 102 3.42 -0.52 -11.40
CA PRO A 102 3.44 0.84 -10.91
C PRO A 102 3.72 1.83 -12.05
N ARG A 103 2.96 2.94 -12.07
CA ARG A 103 3.17 4.05 -13.01
C ARG A 103 3.28 5.33 -12.22
N LEU A 104 4.51 5.83 -12.05
CA LEU A 104 4.80 7.03 -11.30
C LEU A 104 4.09 8.24 -11.93
N LYS A 105 3.49 9.03 -11.07
CA LYS A 105 2.86 10.31 -11.35
C LYS A 105 3.42 11.33 -10.37
N ARG A 106 3.55 12.56 -10.86
CA ARG A 106 3.96 13.74 -10.10
C ARG A 106 2.88 14.78 -10.28
N GLU A 107 2.38 15.30 -9.18
CA GLU A 107 1.48 16.46 -9.21
C GLU A 107 2.27 17.76 -9.31
N ALA A 108 1.56 18.87 -9.56
CA ALA A 108 2.17 20.18 -9.74
C ALA A 108 3.04 20.64 -8.54
N HIS A 109 2.73 20.16 -7.34
CA HIS A 109 3.45 20.49 -6.10
C HIS A 109 4.60 19.51 -5.78
N GLY A 110 5.02 18.68 -6.73
CA GLY A 110 6.13 17.73 -6.57
C GLY A 110 5.74 16.41 -5.91
N THR A 111 4.48 16.28 -5.52
CA THR A 111 3.93 15.12 -4.84
C THR A 111 3.92 13.86 -5.73
N GLU A 112 4.49 12.77 -5.23
CA GLU A 112 4.62 11.51 -5.96
C GLU A 112 3.61 10.45 -5.54
N TYR A 113 3.08 9.72 -6.51
CA TYR A 113 2.35 8.48 -6.28
C TYR A 113 2.44 7.58 -7.51
N TYR A 114 2.12 6.31 -7.37
CA TYR A 114 1.97 5.39 -8.49
C TYR A 114 0.49 5.12 -8.75
N LYS A 115 0.06 5.26 -10.01
CA LYS A 115 -1.24 4.74 -10.44
C LYS A 115 -1.09 3.26 -10.79
N ALA A 116 -1.65 2.38 -9.97
CA ALA A 116 -1.63 0.93 -10.19
C ALA A 116 -2.83 0.44 -11.02
N GLY A 117 -3.95 1.16 -10.97
CA GLY A 117 -5.17 0.70 -11.63
C GLY A 117 -6.29 1.72 -11.78
N LEU A 118 -7.13 1.44 -12.77
CA LEU A 118 -8.47 2.00 -12.93
C LEU A 118 -9.34 0.88 -13.51
N ARG A 119 -10.51 0.65 -12.92
CA ARG A 119 -11.48 -0.33 -13.44
C ARG A 119 -12.91 0.12 -13.17
N ASN A 120 -13.77 0.05 -14.18
CA ASN A 120 -15.20 0.24 -13.99
C ASN A 120 -15.82 -1.06 -13.44
N ILE A 121 -16.56 -0.95 -12.33
CA ILE A 121 -17.40 -2.03 -11.79
C ILE A 121 -18.77 -2.00 -12.50
N SER A 122 -19.28 -0.80 -12.78
CA SER A 122 -20.52 -0.57 -13.53
C SER A 122 -20.43 0.80 -14.23
N SER A 123 -21.53 1.26 -14.85
CA SER A 123 -21.61 2.60 -15.44
C SER A 123 -21.45 3.73 -14.43
N MET A 124 -21.81 3.50 -13.16
CA MET A 124 -21.78 4.51 -12.09
C MET A 124 -20.75 4.17 -11.01
N ARG A 125 -19.95 3.11 -11.17
CA ARG A 125 -19.00 2.67 -10.13
C ARG A 125 -17.65 2.35 -10.74
N LYS A 126 -16.59 2.94 -10.19
CA LYS A 126 -15.21 2.66 -10.59
C LYS A 126 -14.29 2.49 -9.39
N ILE A 127 -13.22 1.73 -9.59
CA ILE A 127 -12.12 1.59 -8.65
C ILE A 127 -10.91 2.30 -9.22
N GLU A 128 -10.28 3.13 -8.40
CA GLU A 128 -9.00 3.76 -8.65
C GLU A 128 -8.00 3.25 -7.62
N GLU A 129 -6.86 2.78 -8.11
CA GLU A 129 -5.85 2.13 -7.27
C GLU A 129 -4.54 2.90 -7.30
N TYR A 130 -4.08 3.28 -6.12
CA TYR A 130 -2.94 4.16 -5.92
C TYR A 130 -1.95 3.57 -4.92
N ILE A 131 -0.66 3.72 -5.19
CA ILE A 131 0.41 3.41 -4.24
C ILE A 131 1.12 4.71 -3.91
N VAL A 132 1.15 5.07 -2.63
CA VAL A 132 1.67 6.32 -2.11
C VAL A 132 3.02 6.04 -1.44
N PRO A 133 4.15 6.47 -2.02
CA PRO A 133 5.45 6.36 -1.37
C PRO A 133 5.56 7.39 -0.25
N ILE A 134 6.06 6.95 0.91
CA ILE A 134 6.39 7.84 2.04
C ILE A 134 7.66 8.66 1.71
N GLN A 135 8.58 8.11 0.91
CA GLN A 135 9.84 8.75 0.53
C GLN A 135 9.84 9.16 -0.94
N SER A 136 10.33 10.37 -1.24
CA SER A 136 10.53 10.86 -2.61
C SER A 136 11.56 10.03 -3.38
N SER A 137 11.27 9.76 -4.64
CA SER A 137 12.16 9.03 -5.56
C SER A 137 13.51 9.71 -5.78
N GLU A 138 13.61 11.03 -5.56
CA GLU A 138 14.86 11.80 -5.68
C GLU A 138 15.88 11.47 -4.59
N SER A 139 15.41 10.96 -3.45
CA SER A 139 16.26 10.58 -2.32
C SER A 139 16.67 9.09 -2.35
N LEU A 140 16.24 8.35 -3.37
CA LEU A 140 16.53 6.92 -3.48
C LEU A 140 17.94 6.68 -4.02
N ASN A 141 18.59 5.65 -3.49
CA ASN A 141 19.94 5.25 -3.89
C ASN A 141 19.92 4.68 -5.32
N PRO A 142 20.65 5.28 -6.27
CA PRO A 142 20.68 4.84 -7.67
C PRO A 142 21.29 3.45 -7.87
N ILE A 143 22.25 3.04 -7.04
CA ILE A 143 22.86 1.71 -7.10
C ILE A 143 21.80 0.65 -6.80
N ALA A 144 21.08 0.81 -5.68
CA ALA A 144 20.00 -0.11 -5.31
C ALA A 144 18.87 -0.16 -6.36
N ILE A 145 18.56 0.98 -7.00
CA ILE A 145 17.57 1.01 -8.10
C ILE A 145 18.04 0.14 -9.26
N ASN A 146 19.29 0.28 -9.70
CA ASN A 146 19.82 -0.50 -10.81
C ASN A 146 19.85 -2.00 -10.46
N ASP A 147 20.28 -2.37 -9.26
CA ASP A 147 20.28 -3.76 -8.80
C ASP A 147 18.86 -4.36 -8.87
N TYR A 148 17.84 -3.63 -8.44
CA TYR A 148 16.45 -4.10 -8.55
C TYR A 148 15.93 -4.14 -9.98
N MET A 149 16.37 -3.21 -10.86
CA MET A 149 16.01 -3.26 -12.27
C MET A 149 16.53 -4.54 -12.93
N ASP A 150 17.81 -4.88 -12.71
CA ASP A 150 18.44 -6.09 -13.23
C ASP A 150 17.70 -7.35 -12.75
N ARG A 151 17.36 -7.40 -11.46
CA ARG A 151 16.62 -8.53 -10.87
C ARG A 151 15.22 -8.70 -11.46
N VAL A 152 14.52 -7.59 -11.65
CA VAL A 152 13.18 -7.60 -12.26
C VAL A 152 13.24 -7.99 -13.74
N ASP A 153 14.30 -7.61 -14.46
CA ASP A 153 14.55 -8.05 -15.84
C ASP A 153 14.88 -9.54 -15.93
N LEU A 154 15.57 -10.10 -14.92
CA LEU A 154 15.73 -11.54 -14.71
C LEU A 154 14.45 -12.26 -14.26
N LYS A 155 13.30 -11.56 -14.24
CA LYS A 155 11.98 -12.05 -13.83
C LYS A 155 11.89 -12.45 -12.35
N GLU A 156 12.81 -11.98 -11.52
CA GLU A 156 12.60 -12.04 -10.07
C GLU A 156 11.42 -11.14 -9.69
N THR A 157 10.75 -11.50 -8.59
CA THR A 157 9.56 -10.78 -8.11
C THR A 157 9.78 -10.29 -6.68
N PRO A 158 10.74 -9.37 -6.46
CA PRO A 158 10.93 -8.78 -5.14
C PRO A 158 9.60 -8.20 -4.65
N THR A 159 9.39 -8.21 -3.34
CA THR A 159 8.12 -7.80 -2.73
C THR A 159 8.30 -6.51 -1.95
N ALA A 160 7.37 -5.58 -2.20
CA ALA A 160 7.17 -4.38 -1.41
C ALA A 160 6.11 -4.59 -0.32
N LEU A 161 6.10 -3.76 0.72
CA LEU A 161 5.19 -3.86 1.86
C LEU A 161 4.36 -2.57 2.01
N SER A 162 3.06 -2.69 2.24
CA SER A 162 2.18 -1.54 2.51
C SER A 162 1.09 -1.81 3.54
N ILE A 163 0.56 -0.72 4.12
CA ILE A 163 -0.77 -0.67 4.74
C ILE A 163 -1.73 -0.10 3.72
N SER A 164 -2.99 -0.55 3.71
CA SER A 164 -3.93 -0.16 2.66
C SER A 164 -5.34 0.04 3.18
N PHE A 165 -6.10 0.80 2.39
CA PHE A 165 -7.47 1.17 2.73
C PHE A 165 -8.34 1.18 1.47
N LEU A 166 -9.59 0.79 1.64
CA LEU A 166 -10.63 0.93 0.62
C LEU A 166 -11.61 2.01 1.09
N ASP A 167 -11.60 3.16 0.44
CA ASP A 167 -12.45 4.28 0.80
C ASP A 167 -13.45 4.58 -0.32
N ILE A 168 -14.73 4.71 0.02
CA ILE A 168 -15.81 4.92 -0.95
C ILE A 168 -16.20 6.40 -0.98
N LYS A 169 -15.87 7.06 -2.08
CA LYS A 169 -16.22 8.47 -2.33
C LYS A 169 -17.49 8.56 -3.15
N TYR A 170 -18.34 9.53 -2.81
CA TYR A 170 -19.56 9.88 -3.53
C TYR A 170 -19.39 11.31 -4.03
N PRO A 171 -18.90 11.52 -5.27
CA PRO A 171 -18.83 12.85 -5.87
C PRO A 171 -20.21 13.51 -5.88
N LEU A 172 -20.25 14.84 -6.00
CA LEU A 172 -21.47 15.65 -5.92
C LEU A 172 -22.56 15.24 -6.93
N ASN A 173 -22.25 14.41 -7.93
CA ASN A 173 -23.23 13.74 -8.79
C ASN A 173 -23.73 12.46 -8.10
N HIS A 174 -24.97 12.50 -7.60
CA HIS A 174 -25.57 11.60 -6.61
C HIS A 174 -25.69 10.09 -6.94
N PHE A 175 -25.04 9.60 -7.99
CA PHE A 175 -25.04 8.18 -8.32
C PHE A 175 -23.65 7.59 -8.55
N ASP A 176 -22.61 8.41 -8.71
CA ASP A 176 -21.26 7.91 -8.93
C ASP A 176 -20.64 7.44 -7.62
N GLU A 177 -20.07 6.24 -7.61
CA GLU A 177 -19.22 5.75 -6.54
C GLU A 177 -17.78 5.59 -7.05
N ILE A 178 -16.84 6.27 -6.39
CA ILE A 178 -15.42 6.11 -6.65
C ILE A 178 -14.80 5.37 -5.47
N TRP A 179 -14.39 4.14 -5.73
CA TRP A 179 -13.71 3.29 -4.76
C TRP A 179 -12.22 3.58 -4.87
N VAL A 180 -11.63 4.13 -3.82
CA VAL A 180 -10.22 4.49 -3.78
C VAL A 180 -9.49 3.41 -2.99
N TYR A 181 -8.77 2.54 -3.70
CA TYR A 181 -7.93 1.53 -3.10
C TYR A 181 -6.50 2.06 -2.99
N SER A 182 -6.13 2.50 -1.78
CA SER A 182 -4.87 3.19 -1.52
C SER A 182 -3.89 2.31 -0.75
N HIS A 183 -2.63 2.33 -1.16
CA HIS A 183 -1.54 1.58 -0.53
C HIS A 183 -0.42 2.54 -0.08
N PHE A 184 -0.17 2.64 1.22
CA PHE A 184 0.90 3.45 1.78
C PHE A 184 2.15 2.60 1.96
N LEU A 185 3.20 2.92 1.22
CA LEU A 185 4.39 2.09 1.07
C LEU A 185 5.28 2.19 2.32
N LEU A 186 5.42 1.09 3.06
CA LEU A 186 6.27 0.98 4.25
C LEU A 186 7.69 0.51 3.90
N ASP A 187 7.80 -0.47 3.00
CA ASP A 187 9.08 -0.94 2.45
C ASP A 187 8.98 -1.14 0.94
N GLY A 188 10.12 -0.97 0.27
CA GLY A 188 10.27 -1.31 -1.15
C GLY A 188 10.22 -0.10 -2.08
N HIS A 189 10.52 1.10 -1.61
CA HIS A 189 10.58 2.32 -2.42
C HIS A 189 11.52 2.17 -3.62
N HIS A 190 12.74 1.65 -3.43
CA HIS A 190 13.66 1.35 -4.53
C HIS A 190 13.12 0.28 -5.47
N LYS A 191 12.50 -0.78 -4.94
CA LYS A 191 11.95 -1.89 -5.72
C LYS A 191 10.80 -1.43 -6.61
N MET A 192 9.88 -0.66 -6.04
CA MET A 192 8.70 -0.08 -6.71
C MET A 192 9.14 0.91 -7.80
N PHE A 193 10.10 1.76 -7.49
CA PHE A 193 10.64 2.72 -8.46
C PHE A 193 11.41 2.04 -9.60
N ALA A 194 12.20 1.00 -9.29
CA ALA A 194 12.87 0.16 -10.27
C ALA A 194 11.87 -0.55 -11.20
N ALA A 195 10.80 -1.15 -10.65
CA ALA A 195 9.74 -1.78 -11.43
C ALA A 195 9.03 -0.78 -12.36
N ASN A 196 8.78 0.45 -11.87
CA ASN A 196 8.25 1.54 -12.70
C ASN A 196 9.20 1.90 -13.85
N LYS A 197 10.51 2.06 -13.57
CA LYS A 197 11.53 2.35 -14.60
C LYS A 197 11.64 1.24 -15.64
N ALA A 198 11.64 -0.02 -15.20
CA ALA A 198 11.70 -1.18 -16.07
C ALA A 198 10.37 -1.47 -16.81
N GLN A 199 9.28 -0.78 -16.45
CA GLN A 199 7.92 -1.04 -16.93
C GLN A 199 7.48 -2.49 -16.71
N LYS A 200 7.89 -3.08 -15.58
CA LYS A 200 7.59 -4.45 -15.19
C LYS A 200 6.69 -4.50 -13.97
N ALA A 201 6.14 -5.67 -13.73
CA ALA A 201 5.39 -5.91 -12.50
C ALA A 201 6.31 -6.17 -11.32
N ILE A 202 5.81 -5.85 -10.14
CA ILE A 202 6.39 -6.21 -8.86
C ILE A 202 5.31 -6.80 -7.95
N THR A 203 5.72 -7.57 -6.95
CA THR A 203 4.80 -8.07 -5.91
C THR A 203 4.63 -7.01 -4.82
N LEU A 204 3.40 -6.82 -4.36
CA LEU A 204 3.05 -5.96 -3.23
C LEU A 204 2.32 -6.80 -2.19
N LEU A 205 2.89 -6.91 -0.99
CA LEU A 205 2.21 -7.41 0.19
C LEU A 205 1.54 -6.22 0.89
N SER A 206 0.22 -6.26 0.97
CA SER A 206 -0.59 -5.16 1.46
C SER A 206 -1.50 -5.61 2.60
N PHE A 207 -1.46 -4.91 3.72
CA PHE A 207 -2.37 -5.09 4.85
C PHE A 207 -3.54 -4.12 4.69
N LEU A 208 -4.61 -4.57 4.04
CA LEU A 208 -5.85 -3.80 3.90
C LEU A 208 -6.59 -3.80 5.24
N SER A 209 -6.61 -2.65 5.92
CA SER A 209 -7.32 -2.51 7.21
C SER A 209 -8.82 -2.59 6.99
N ILE A 210 -9.48 -3.54 7.64
CA ILE A 210 -10.93 -3.69 7.62
C ILE A 210 -11.57 -2.65 8.53
N ASP A 211 -10.98 -2.44 9.71
CA ASP A 211 -11.53 -1.56 10.74
C ASP A 211 -11.43 -0.07 10.35
N GLU A 212 -10.36 0.30 9.63
CA GLU A 212 -10.08 1.70 9.28
C GLU A 212 -10.57 2.08 7.89
N SER A 213 -10.92 1.11 7.03
CA SER A 213 -11.43 1.40 5.69
C SER A 213 -12.83 1.99 5.77
N PHE A 214 -13.12 3.00 4.95
CA PHE A 214 -14.48 3.52 4.79
C PHE A 214 -15.28 2.74 3.74
N ALA A 215 -15.19 1.43 3.79
CA ALA A 215 -15.91 0.46 2.97
C ALA A 215 -16.56 -0.59 3.86
N ASN A 216 -17.73 -1.07 3.44
CA ASN A 216 -18.40 -2.17 4.12
C ASN A 216 -17.88 -3.53 3.64
N LYS A 217 -18.33 -4.61 4.30
CA LYS A 217 -17.92 -5.98 3.98
C LYS A 217 -18.23 -6.39 2.53
N GLU A 218 -19.41 -6.05 2.01
CA GLU A 218 -19.80 -6.36 0.63
C GLU A 218 -18.87 -5.68 -0.37
N GLN A 219 -18.46 -4.44 -0.10
CA GLN A 219 -17.52 -3.69 -0.93
C GLN A 219 -16.12 -4.31 -0.90
N LEU A 220 -15.65 -4.77 0.26
CA LEU A 220 -14.39 -5.51 0.38
C LEU A 220 -14.43 -6.84 -0.40
N GLU A 221 -15.50 -7.62 -0.27
CA GLU A 221 -15.69 -8.85 -1.03
C GLU A 221 -15.72 -8.58 -2.54
N LYS A 222 -16.41 -7.52 -2.95
CA LYS A 222 -16.49 -7.12 -4.36
C LYS A 222 -15.14 -6.67 -4.90
N LEU A 223 -14.32 -5.98 -4.10
CA LEU A 223 -12.96 -5.63 -4.48
C LEU A 223 -12.17 -6.89 -4.85
N PHE A 224 -12.19 -7.94 -4.03
CA PHE A 224 -11.44 -9.17 -4.32
C PHE A 224 -11.97 -9.93 -5.54
N GLN A 225 -13.28 -9.95 -5.75
CA GLN A 225 -13.87 -10.50 -6.99
C GLN A 225 -13.37 -9.76 -8.23
N VAL A 226 -13.18 -8.43 -8.13
CA VAL A 226 -12.69 -7.61 -9.22
C VAL A 226 -11.19 -7.79 -9.43
N LEU A 227 -10.40 -7.99 -8.38
CA LEU A 227 -8.95 -8.14 -8.50
C LEU A 227 -8.47 -9.54 -8.96
N THR A 228 -9.35 -10.55 -8.91
CA THR A 228 -9.06 -11.93 -9.36
C THR A 228 -9.12 -12.06 -10.88
#